data_AF-A0A7J9GMW5-F1
#
_entry.id   AF-A0A7J9GMW5-F1
#
_cell.length_a   1.000
_cell.length_b   1.000
_cell.length_c   1.000
_cell.angle_alpha   90.00
_cell.angle_beta   90.00
_cell.angle_gamma   90.00
#
_symmetry.space_group_name_H-M   'P 1'
#
loop_
_entity.id
_entity.type
_entity.pdbx_description
1 polymer ?
#
loop_
_entity_poly.entity_id
_entity_poly.type
_entity_poly.pdbx_seq_one_letter_code
_entity_poly.pdbx_strand_id
1 'polypeptide(L)' 'MTREMIQTKAKEFLQKMYGDANSEFNFSIGWLERFKARHEIKSYKRFGESG' A
#
# COMPACT_ATOMS: atom_id res chain seq x y z
N MET A 1 -0.79 -10.61 2.00
CA MET A 1 -0.31 -9.25 2.28
C MET A 1 -1.51 -8.30 2.24
N THR A 2 -1.92 -7.72 3.37
CA THR A 2 -3.11 -6.86 3.46
C THR A 2 -2.79 -5.42 3.03
N ARG A 3 -3.83 -4.65 2.71
CA ARG A 3 -3.72 -3.24 2.32
C ARG A 3 -3.02 -2.42 3.42
N GLU A 4 -3.46 -2.56 4.66
CA GLU A 4 -2.95 -1.76 5.78
C GLU A 4 -1.47 -2.02 5.99
N MET A 5 -1.04 -3.28 5.84
CA MET A 5 0.36 -3.66 6.02
C MET A 5 1.28 -2.97 5.01
N ILE A 6 0.85 -2.86 3.74
CA ILE A 6 1.63 -2.19 2.69
C ILE A 6 1.68 -0.69 2.93
N GLN A 7 0.55 -0.08 3.29
CA GLN A 7 0.46 1.36 3.57
C GLN A 7 1.32 1.74 4.78
N THR A 8 1.27 0.97 5.87
CA THR A 8 2.09 1.19 7.07
C THR A 8 3.58 1.09 6.74
N LYS A 9 4.00 0.05 6.01
CA LYS A 9 5.40 -0.11 5.64
C LYS A 9 5.90 0.98 4.69
N ALA A 10 5.06 1.43 3.76
CA ALA A 10 5.39 2.54 2.87
C ALA A 10 5.58 3.85 3.66
N LYS A 11 4.73 4.10 4.68
CA LYS A 11 4.86 5.26 5.57
C LYS A 11 6.14 5.21 6.40
N GLU A 12 6.44 4.07 7.03
CA GLU A 12 7.69 3.87 7.78
C GLU A 12 8.93 4.10 6.90
N PHE A 13 8.90 3.61 5.65
CA PHE A 13 10.00 3.79 4.70
C PHE A 13 10.19 5.25 4.28
N LEU A 14 9.10 5.96 3.97
CA LEU A 14 9.16 7.40 3.65
C LEU A 14 9.74 8.21 4.82
N GLN A 15 9.28 7.94 6.04
CA GLN A 15 9.78 8.62 7.24
C GLN A 15 11.28 8.37 7.43
N LYS A 16 11.76 7.14 7.20
CA LYS A 16 13.17 6.81 7.33
C LYS A 16 14.05 7.48 6.26
N MET A 17 13.55 7.59 5.03
CA MET A 17 14.31 8.13 3.90
C MET A 17 14.39 9.65 3.89
N TYR A 18 13.27 10.31 4.22
CA TYR A 18 13.14 11.75 4.03
C TYR A 18 13.04 12.53 5.35
N GLY A 19 12.96 11.85 6.50
CA GLY A 19 12.88 12.47 7.83
C GLY A 19 11.57 13.21 8.11
N ASP A 20 10.73 13.43 7.10
CA ASP A 20 9.48 14.16 7.22
C ASP A 20 8.29 13.22 7.38
N ALA A 21 7.70 13.24 8.57
CA ALA A 21 6.47 12.51 8.89
C ALA A 21 5.21 13.18 8.33
N ASN A 22 5.33 14.39 7.77
CA ASN A 22 4.23 15.23 7.29
C ASN A 22 4.10 15.27 5.77
N SER A 23 4.82 14.41 5.01
CA SER A 23 4.47 14.25 3.61
C SER A 23 3.03 13.74 3.57
N GLU A 24 2.10 14.57 3.12
CA GLU A 24 0.68 14.26 2.90
C GLU A 24 0.54 13.28 1.73
N PHE A 25 1.39 12.25 1.69
CA PHE A 25 1.38 11.25 0.67
C PHE A 25 0.20 10.33 0.95
N ASN A 26 -0.92 10.66 0.30
CA ASN A 26 -2.12 9.86 0.34
C ASN A 26 -1.85 8.52 -0.36
N PHE A 27 -1.55 7.48 0.44
CA PHE A 27 -1.48 6.09 0.00
C PHE A 27 -2.89 5.56 -0.35
N SER A 28 -3.53 6.20 -1.33
CA SER A 28 -4.88 5.90 -1.77
C SER A 28 -4.99 4.48 -2.32
N ILE A 29 -6.23 3.99 -2.46
CA ILE A 29 -6.51 2.69 -3.07
C ILE A 29 -5.92 2.64 -4.50
N GLY A 30 -6.10 3.70 -5.29
CA GLY A 30 -5.58 3.78 -6.65
C GLY A 30 -4.05 3.75 -6.73
N TRP A 31 -3.35 4.40 -5.78
CA TRP A 31 -1.89 4.27 -5.68
C TRP A 31 -1.48 2.83 -5.37
N LEU A 32 -2.15 2.18 -4.41
CA LEU A 32 -1.83 0.82 -3.99
C LEU A 32 -2.06 -0.20 -5.12
N GLU A 33 -3.15 -0.07 -5.88
CA GLU A 33 -3.41 -0.94 -7.02
C GLU A 33 -2.35 -0.80 -8.10
N ARG A 34 -1.95 0.44 -8.43
CA ARG A 34 -0.86 0.71 -9.39
C ARG A 34 0.49 0.19 -8.89
N PHE A 35 0.78 0.35 -7.60
CA PHE A 35 1.99 -0.19 -6.98
C PHE A 35 2.05 -1.72 -7.12
N LYS A 36 0.95 -2.40 -6.79
CA LYS A 36 0.84 -3.85 -6.93
C LYS A 36 0.97 -4.30 -8.39
N ALA A 37 0.33 -3.61 -9.32
CA ALA A 37 0.41 -3.93 -10.75
C ALA A 37 1.84 -3.79 -11.30
N ARG A 38 2.58 -2.73 -10.90
CA ARG A 38 3.97 -2.51 -11.33
C ARG A 38 4.94 -3.58 -10.84
N HIS A 39 4.69 -4.15 -9.67
CA HIS A 39 5.54 -5.16 -9.05
C HIS A 39 4.95 -6.56 -9.10
N GLU A 40 3.91 -6.77 -9.92
CA GLU A 40 3.21 -8.06 -10.10
C GLU A 40 2.75 -8.71 -8.78
N ILE A 41 2.47 -7.88 -7.77
CA ILE A 41 1.98 -8.33 -6.46
C ILE A 41 0.51 -8.74 -6.63
N LYS A 42 0.29 -10.03 -6.83
CA LYS A 42 -1.05 -10.59 -6.97
C LYS A 42 -1.86 -10.38 -5.70
N SER A 43 -2.98 -9.67 -5.79
CA SER A 43 -4.01 -9.72 -4.75
C SER A 43 -4.77 -11.02 -4.91
N TYR A 44 -4.41 -12.04 -4.12
CA TYR A 44 -5.29 -13.18 -3.94
C TYR A 44 -6.54 -12.66 -3.22
N LYS A 45 -7.63 -12.42 -3.96
CA LYS A 45 -8.95 -12.29 -3.33
C LYS A 45 -9.17 -13.61 -2.60
N ARG A 46 -9.41 -13.56 -1.29
CA ARG A 46 -9.88 -14.75 -0.58
C ARG A 46 -11.19 -15.13 -1.25
N PHE A 47 -11.25 -16.35 -1.80
CA PHE A 47 -12.48 -16.94 -2.32
C PHE A 47 -13.51 -16.89 -1.19
N GLY A 48 -14.56 -16.05 -1.29
CA GLY A 48 -15.62 -16.02 -0.28
C GLY A 48 -16.32 -14.68 0.01
N GLU A 49 -15.81 -13.53 -0.45
CA GLU A 49 -16.54 -12.26 -0.27
C GLU A 49 -17.40 -11.97 -1.52
N SER A 50 -18.57 -12.61 -1.58
CA SER A 50 -19.70 -12.23 -2.42
C SER A 50 -20.94 -12.25 -1.55
N GLY A 51 -21.58 -11.10 -1.37
CA GLY A 51 -22.81 -10.91 -0.59
C GLY A 51 -22.68 -9.81 0.44
#